data_AF-A0A1G4XAQ4-F1
#
_entry.id   AF-A0A1G4XAQ4-F1
#
_cell.length_a   1.000
_cell.length_b   1.000
_cell.length_c   1.000
_cell.angle_alpha   90.00
_cell.angle_beta   90.00
_cell.angle_gamma   90.00
#
_symmetry.space_group_name_H-M   'P 1'
#
loop_
_entity.id
_entity.type
_entity.pdbx_description
1 polymer ?
#
loop_
_entity_poly.entity_id
_entity_poly.type
_entity_poly.pdbx_seq_one_letter_code
_entity_poly.pdbx_strand_id
1 'polypeptide(L)' 'MPAVITAGDPDDGDTFRVPPVPLASGTRLGGSEGGRVTAVELVVTTEDGATTRIPLRAQHGAWWAPDPPEG' A
#
# COMPACT_ATOMS: atom_id res chain seq x y z
N MET A 1 -6.20 44.76 11.13
CA MET A 1 -5.18 43.69 11.17
C MET A 1 -5.26 42.96 9.84
N PRO A 2 -4.17 42.84 9.04
CA PRO A 2 -4.25 42.13 7.77
C PRO A 2 -4.26 40.61 8.03
N ALA A 3 -5.06 39.88 7.25
CA ALA A 3 -5.03 38.43 7.21
C ALA A 3 -3.78 37.98 6.44
N VAL A 4 -2.94 37.16 7.08
CA VAL A 4 -1.83 36.46 6.42
C VAL A 4 -2.43 35.39 5.53
N ILE A 5 -2.20 35.52 4.22
CA ILE A 5 -2.44 34.45 3.26
C ILE A 5 -1.23 33.53 3.39
N THR A 6 -1.31 32.51 4.26
CA THR A 6 -0.38 31.39 4.13
C THR A 6 -0.81 30.65 2.87
N ALA A 7 -0.03 30.84 1.80
CA ALA A 7 -0.03 29.94 0.67
C ALA A 7 0.21 28.54 1.24
N GLY A 8 -0.82 27.69 1.20
CA GLY A 8 -0.63 26.26 1.37
C GLY A 8 0.34 25.81 0.29
N ASP A 9 1.38 25.11 0.72
CA ASP A 9 2.50 24.68 -0.08
C ASP A 9 2.04 23.94 -1.36
N PRO A 10 2.53 24.32 -2.57
CA PRO A 10 2.22 23.61 -3.80
C PRO A 10 3.01 22.30 -3.99
N ASP A 11 3.83 21.89 -3.01
CA ASP A 11 4.67 20.69 -3.01
C ASP A 11 4.00 19.55 -2.18
N ASP A 12 2.79 19.14 -2.58
CA ASP A 12 2.24 17.84 -2.18
C ASP A 12 1.98 17.06 -3.48
N GLY A 13 3.09 16.76 -4.17
CA GLY A 13 3.10 16.14 -5.49
C GLY A 13 2.28 14.85 -5.52
N ASP A 14 1.13 14.90 -6.19
CA ASP A 14 0.35 13.77 -6.70
C ASP A 14 0.41 12.49 -5.84
N THR A 15 0.01 12.60 -4.57
CA THR A 15 -0.09 11.44 -3.68
C THR A 15 -1.24 10.54 -4.15
N PHE A 16 -0.93 9.56 -5.00
CA PHE A 16 -1.89 8.56 -5.48
C PHE A 16 -2.43 7.72 -4.31
N ARG A 17 -3.71 7.92 -3.96
CA ARG A 17 -4.39 7.11 -2.94
C ARG A 17 -5.00 5.87 -3.56
N VAL A 18 -4.44 4.71 -3.24
CA VAL A 18 -5.03 3.42 -3.58
C VAL A 18 -6.27 3.21 -2.69
N PRO A 19 -7.47 2.97 -3.25
CA PRO A 19 -8.62 2.61 -2.44
C PRO A 19 -8.36 1.30 -1.69
N PRO A 20 -9.00 1.05 -0.53
CA PRO A 20 -8.80 -0.19 0.20
C PRO A 20 -9.12 -1.40 -0.69
N VAL A 21 -8.13 -2.27 -0.86
CA VAL A 21 -8.26 -3.51 -1.65
C VAL A 21 -8.58 -4.65 -0.68
N PRO A 22 -9.79 -5.24 -0.71
CA PRO A 22 -10.10 -6.40 0.10
C PRO A 22 -9.30 -7.61 -0.40
N LEU A 23 -8.29 -8.04 0.35
CA LEU A 23 -7.42 -9.18 0.03
C LEU A 23 -8.07 -10.54 0.35
N ALA A 24 -9.39 -10.65 0.26
CA ALA A 24 -10.14 -11.88 0.51
C ALA A 24 -10.32 -12.69 -0.77
N SER A 25 -9.24 -12.98 -1.51
CA SER A 25 -9.38 -13.66 -2.81
C SER A 25 -9.74 -15.15 -2.67
N GLY A 26 -9.47 -15.77 -1.52
CA GLY A 26 -9.65 -17.22 -1.28
C GLY A 26 -8.91 -18.11 -2.30
N THR A 27 -8.00 -17.53 -3.09
CA THR A 27 -7.44 -18.18 -4.27
C THR A 27 -6.26 -19.06 -3.89
N ARG A 28 -6.25 -20.28 -4.42
CA ARG A 28 -5.15 -21.23 -4.24
C ARG A 28 -3.99 -20.83 -5.14
N LEU A 29 -2.83 -20.50 -4.55
CA LEU A 29 -1.60 -20.30 -5.30
C LEU A 29 -1.05 -21.67 -5.75
N GLY A 30 -0.58 -21.76 -7.00
CA GLY A 30 0.07 -22.95 -7.53
C GLY A 30 1.45 -23.17 -6.89
N GLY A 31 1.78 -24.42 -6.58
CA GLY A 31 3.06 -24.82 -6.01
C GLY A 31 3.02 -26.28 -5.58
N SER A 32 4.18 -26.94 -5.48
CA SER A 32 4.27 -28.29 -4.87
C SER A 32 3.65 -28.23 -3.47
N GLU A 33 2.75 -29.16 -3.18
CA GLU A 33 1.84 -29.10 -2.03
C GLU A 33 2.49 -28.66 -0.70
N GLY A 34 1.77 -27.86 0.08
CA GLY A 34 2.11 -27.55 1.48
C GLY A 34 2.95 -26.30 1.73
N GLY A 35 3.13 -25.42 0.74
CA GLY A 35 3.87 -24.17 0.91
C GLY A 35 3.28 -23.27 1.99
N ARG A 36 4.08 -22.93 3.01
CA ARG A 36 3.76 -21.89 3.99
C ARG A 36 4.01 -20.52 3.35
N VAL A 37 3.00 -19.64 3.38
CA VAL A 37 3.17 -18.24 2.99
C VAL A 37 4.08 -17.54 4.01
N THR A 38 5.23 -17.05 3.55
CA THR A 38 6.22 -16.34 4.39
C THR A 38 6.19 -14.82 4.19
N ALA A 39 5.66 -14.34 3.06
CA ALA A 39 5.53 -12.93 2.73
C ALA A 39 4.37 -12.70 1.76
N VAL A 40 3.77 -11.52 1.83
CA VAL A 40 2.76 -11.03 0.88
C VAL A 40 3.06 -9.56 0.58
N GLU A 41 2.97 -9.16 -0.68
CA GLU A 41 3.19 -7.80 -1.14
C GLU A 41 2.01 -7.32 -2.00
N LEU A 42 1.61 -6.07 -1.84
CA LEU A 42 0.74 -5.37 -2.78
C LEU A 42 1.62 -4.67 -3.82
N VAL A 43 1.38 -4.96 -5.10
CA VAL A 43 2.08 -4.31 -6.21
C VAL A 43 1.10 -3.35 -6.88
N VAL A 44 1.47 -2.07 -6.93
CA VAL A 44 0.72 -1.02 -7.62
C VAL A 44 1.51 -0.64 -8.86
N THR A 45 0.90 -0.81 -10.03
CA THR A 45 1.47 -0.36 -11.30
C THR A 45 0.63 0.79 -11.84
N THR A 46 1.26 1.92 -12.16
CA THR A 46 0.59 3.08 -12.77
C THR A 46 0.58 2.97 -14.29
N GLU A 47 -0.20 3.83 -14.95
CA GLU A 47 -0.34 3.85 -16.41
C GLU A 47 1.00 4.07 -17.13
N ASP A 48 1.91 4.83 -16.53
CA ASP A 48 3.28 5.06 -17.05
C ASP A 48 4.22 3.86 -16.84
N GLY A 49 3.72 2.76 -16.27
CA GLY A 49 4.48 1.55 -15.98
C GLY A 49 5.32 1.62 -14.70
N ALA A 50 5.25 2.71 -13.94
CA ALA A 50 5.91 2.80 -12.64
C ALA A 50 5.30 1.76 -11.70
N THR A 51 6.14 1.09 -10.91
CA THR A 51 5.70 0.01 -10.02
C THR A 51 6.20 0.25 -8.60
N THR A 52 5.27 0.24 -7.66
CA THR A 52 5.55 0.33 -6.22
C THR A 52 5.17 -0.98 -5.55
N ARG A 53 6.09 -1.53 -4.74
CA ARG A 53 5.86 -2.74 -3.94
C ARG A 53 5.67 -2.34 -2.49
N ILE A 54 4.58 -2.80 -1.89
CA ILE A 54 4.19 -2.50 -0.52
C ILE A 54 4.18 -3.82 0.26
N PRO A 55 5.17 -4.08 1.13
CA PRO A 55 5.21 -5.31 1.91
C PRO A 55 4.11 -5.29 2.99
N LEU A 56 3.36 -6.38 3.08
CA LEU A 56 2.31 -6.53 4.10
C LEU A 56 2.86 -7.19 5.35
N ARG A 57 2.40 -6.73 6.51
CA ARG A 57 2.74 -7.33 7.81
C ARG A 57 1.78 -8.45 8.14
N ALA A 58 2.32 -9.61 8.52
CA ALA A 58 1.55 -10.66 9.18
C ALA A 58 1.20 -10.23 10.61
N GLN A 59 -0.08 -10.04 10.89
CA GLN A 59 -0.56 -9.71 12.23
C GLN A 59 -1.97 -10.30 12.46
N HIS A 60 -2.22 -10.83 13.65
CA HIS A 60 -3.54 -11.36 14.05
C HIS A 60 -4.12 -12.42 13.08
N GLY A 61 -3.27 -13.22 12.43
CA GLY A 61 -3.71 -14.25 11.47
C GLY A 61 -4.10 -13.72 10.10
N ALA A 62 -3.84 -12.44 9.81
CA ALA A 62 -4.09 -11.78 8.53
C ALA A 62 -2.87 -10.96 8.06
N TRP A 63 -2.96 -10.42 6.84
CA TRP A 63 -1.95 -9.54 6.25
C TRP A 63 -2.47 -8.11 6.21
N TRP A 64 -1.72 -7.19 6.81
CA TRP A 64 -2.11 -5.80 6.99
C TRP A 64 -1.16 -4.87 6.25
N ALA A 65 -1.64 -3.65 5.95
CA ALA A 65 -0.78 -2.59 5.46
C ALA A 65 0.41 -2.37 6.43
N PRO A 66 1.58 -1.97 5.91
CA PRO A 66 2.70 -1.59 6.77
C PRO A 66 2.29 -0.40 7.65
N ASP A 67 2.94 -0.28 8.80
CA ASP A 67 2.76 0.91 9.64
C ASP A 67 3.12 2.15 8.80
N PRO A 68 2.35 3.25 8.92
CA PRO A 68 2.73 4.50 8.29
C PRO A 68 4.15 4.87 8.77
N PRO A 69 4.98 5.48 7.90
CA PRO A 69 6.27 5.98 8.34
C PRO A 69 6.04 6.89 9.55
N GLU A 70 6.81 6.70 10.63
CA GLU A 70 6.78 7.60 11.77
C GLU A 70 7.09 9.02 11.25
N GLY A 71 6.12 9.92 11.41
CA GLY A 71 6.24 11.32 10.98
C GLY A 71 7.17 12.13 11.86
#